data_AF-Q7PP61-F1
#
_entry.id   AF-Q7PP61-F1
#
_cell.length_a   1.000
_cell.length_b   1.000
_cell.length_c   1.000
_cell.angle_alpha   90.00
_cell.angle_beta   90.00
_cell.angle_gamma   90.00
#
_symmetry.space_group_name_H-M   'P 1'
#
loop_
_entity.id
_entity.type
_entity.pdbx_description
1 polymer ?
#
loop_
_entity_poly.entity_id
_entity_poly.type
_entity_poly.pdbx_seq_one_letter_code
_entity_poly.pdbx_strand_id
1 'polypeptide(L)'
;MQPSTVRCGSAGIVLPIDEMEQSELTVPDAVYGTFRLPSFVRAVTEAPEFMRLKYLKQLGVSNAVFGTARHTRYDHSLGACYLSGRLLDAVNKTLNPPVTEDERKCVMLAAALHDIGHGPFSHLWEKFVEVYGAPWRHERSSVELAQCVLDRLENVSVKQIALICALIRGDAADLLTSDRQFLAHIVSSDVDVDRCDYLQRDAHHVPGVIEPSRPFRQMFDRVRVVTVEGKARLAYHWQDYPLVYEMACARQAFHRRCYQDVEVLGAELMMLDVMHEAERAGFRFTR
;
A
#
# COMPACT_ATOMS: atom_id res chain seq x y z
N MET A 1 -9.91 -46.51 -4.90
CA MET A 1 -8.48 -46.22 -5.13
C MET A 1 -7.96 -45.57 -3.86
N GLN A 2 -7.03 -46.21 -3.14
CA GLN A 2 -6.44 -45.61 -1.95
C GLN A 2 -5.48 -44.48 -2.36
N PRO A 3 -5.52 -43.30 -1.74
CA PRO A 3 -4.54 -42.26 -2.00
C PRO A 3 -3.23 -42.64 -1.32
N SER A 4 -2.15 -42.65 -2.10
CA SER A 4 -0.78 -42.85 -1.67
C SER A 4 -0.32 -41.70 -0.78
N THR A 5 0.12 -42.02 0.44
CA THR A 5 0.71 -41.08 1.40
C THR A 5 2.23 -41.09 1.25
N VAL A 6 2.84 -39.92 1.04
CA VAL A 6 4.27 -39.71 1.26
C VAL A 6 4.44 -39.08 2.64
N ARG A 7 5.15 -39.77 3.54
CA ARG A 7 5.54 -39.26 4.86
C ARG A 7 6.99 -38.81 4.81
N CYS A 8 7.27 -37.58 5.24
CA CYS A 8 8.60 -37.18 5.70
C CYS A 8 8.48 -36.44 7.04
N GLY A 9 9.55 -36.53 7.85
CA GLY A 9 9.52 -36.49 9.30
C GLY A 9 9.16 -35.17 9.99
N SER A 10 8.48 -35.34 11.13
CA SER A 10 8.53 -34.58 12.39
C SER A 10 8.33 -33.06 12.40
N ALA A 11 7.14 -32.63 12.01
CA ALA A 11 6.20 -31.78 12.78
C ALA A 11 4.97 -31.53 11.91
N GLY A 12 4.29 -32.61 11.53
CA GLY A 12 3.18 -32.58 10.59
C GLY A 12 1.88 -32.12 11.25
N ILE A 13 1.60 -30.82 11.20
CA ILE A 13 0.20 -30.37 11.21
C ILE A 13 -0.38 -30.82 9.87
N VAL A 14 -1.17 -31.90 9.90
CA VAL A 14 -1.94 -32.36 8.75
C VAL A 14 -3.20 -31.49 8.70
N LEU A 15 -3.16 -30.42 7.91
CA LEU A 15 -4.39 -29.74 7.51
C LEU A 15 -5.05 -30.59 6.41
N PRO A 16 -6.33 -30.98 6.55
CA PRO A 16 -7.03 -31.73 5.53
C PRO A 16 -7.09 -30.89 4.25
N ILE A 17 -6.51 -31.44 3.17
CA ILE A 17 -6.63 -30.92 1.81
C ILE A 17 -7.93 -31.49 1.25
N ASP A 18 -9.04 -30.83 1.57
CA ASP A 18 -10.30 -30.82 0.82
C ASP A 18 -11.23 -29.82 1.54
N GLU A 19 -11.81 -28.86 0.79
CA GLU A 19 -12.65 -27.69 1.22
C GLU A 19 -11.98 -26.30 1.43
N MET A 20 -10.72 -26.09 1.03
CA MET A 20 -10.15 -24.74 0.90
C MET A 20 -10.04 -24.30 -0.57
N GLU A 21 -11.16 -24.21 -1.27
CA GLU A 21 -11.24 -23.31 -2.43
C GLU A 21 -11.03 -21.87 -1.92
N GLN A 22 -9.80 -21.36 -2.08
CA GLN A 22 -9.40 -19.95 -2.17
C GLN A 22 -10.42 -18.92 -1.62
N SER A 23 -10.62 -18.90 -0.31
CA SER A 23 -11.57 -17.96 0.30
C SER A 23 -11.05 -16.51 0.24
N GLU A 24 -11.93 -15.56 -0.02
CA GLU A 24 -11.65 -14.13 0.10
C GLU A 24 -11.05 -13.81 1.48
N LEU A 25 -10.13 -12.84 1.54
CA LEU A 25 -9.61 -12.30 2.79
C LEU A 25 -10.60 -11.28 3.37
N THR A 26 -11.24 -11.62 4.48
CA THR A 26 -12.06 -10.69 5.25
C THR A 26 -11.18 -9.85 6.17
N VAL A 27 -11.24 -8.52 6.01
CA VAL A 27 -10.44 -7.55 6.76
C VAL A 27 -11.35 -6.65 7.59
N PRO A 28 -11.30 -6.71 8.93
CA PRO A 28 -11.89 -5.68 9.78
C PRO A 28 -10.99 -4.45 9.80
N ASP A 29 -11.47 -3.32 9.30
CA ASP A 29 -10.71 -2.07 9.23
C ASP A 29 -11.44 -0.91 9.93
N ALA A 30 -10.68 -0.07 10.64
CA ALA A 30 -11.22 1.03 11.44
C ALA A 30 -11.78 2.19 10.61
N VAL A 31 -11.33 2.35 9.37
CA VAL A 31 -11.66 3.47 8.48
C VAL A 31 -12.79 3.10 7.52
N TYR A 32 -12.74 1.88 6.95
CA TYR A 32 -13.66 1.43 5.91
C TYR A 32 -14.68 0.38 6.39
N GLY A 33 -14.63 -0.02 7.66
CA GLY A 33 -15.41 -1.12 8.19
C GLY A 33 -14.86 -2.48 7.73
N THR A 34 -15.70 -3.51 7.74
CA THR A 34 -15.28 -4.83 7.24
C THR A 34 -15.38 -4.89 5.72
N PHE A 35 -14.28 -5.21 5.05
CA PHE A 35 -14.24 -5.43 3.60
C PHE A 35 -13.62 -6.79 3.25
N ARG A 36 -13.77 -7.20 1.99
CA ARG A 36 -13.22 -8.45 1.47
C ARG A 36 -12.24 -8.17 0.35
N LEU A 37 -11.16 -8.93 0.31
CA LEU A 37 -10.15 -8.89 -0.74
C LEU A 37 -10.06 -10.25 -1.45
N PRO A 38 -9.76 -10.27 -2.76
CA PRO A 38 -9.62 -11.51 -3.51
C PRO A 38 -8.55 -12.46 -2.94
N SER A 39 -8.69 -13.76 -3.24
CA SER A 39 -7.76 -14.80 -2.78
C SER A 39 -6.30 -14.58 -3.20
N PHE A 40 -6.06 -13.96 -4.36
CA PHE A 40 -4.69 -13.62 -4.78
C PHE A 40 -4.04 -12.55 -3.88
N VAL A 41 -4.84 -11.69 -3.25
CA VAL A 41 -4.33 -10.73 -2.25
C VAL A 41 -4.02 -11.45 -0.95
N ARG A 42 -4.89 -12.38 -0.52
CA ARG A 42 -4.62 -13.23 0.65
C ARG A 42 -3.22 -13.87 0.57
N ALA A 43 -2.89 -14.44 -0.58
CA ALA A 43 -1.60 -15.11 -0.80
C ALA A 43 -0.38 -14.22 -0.54
N VAL A 44 -0.43 -12.92 -0.89
CA VAL A 44 0.67 -11.99 -0.56
C VAL A 44 0.64 -11.54 0.90
N THR A 45 -0.55 -11.41 1.49
CA THR A 45 -0.68 -10.95 2.89
C THR A 45 -0.20 -11.95 3.92
N GLU A 46 -0.11 -13.23 3.54
CA GLU A 46 0.41 -14.32 4.37
C GLU A 46 1.95 -14.40 4.34
N ALA A 47 2.61 -13.69 3.41
CA ALA A 47 4.06 -13.64 3.32
C ALA A 47 4.67 -12.96 4.57
N PRO A 48 5.76 -13.49 5.15
CA PRO A 48 6.42 -12.87 6.30
C PRO A 48 6.81 -11.41 6.08
N GLU A 49 7.20 -11.06 4.85
CA GLU A 49 7.60 -9.72 4.44
C GLU A 49 6.43 -8.74 4.54
N PHE A 50 5.21 -9.17 4.19
CA PHE A 50 3.99 -8.36 4.32
C PHE A 50 3.52 -8.31 5.77
N MET A 51 3.55 -9.44 6.48
CA MET A 51 3.17 -9.53 7.90
C MET A 51 4.05 -8.64 8.79
N ARG A 52 5.30 -8.39 8.39
CA ARG A 52 6.20 -7.42 9.04
C ARG A 52 5.55 -6.03 9.20
N LEU A 53 4.72 -5.62 8.25
CA LEU A 53 4.09 -4.30 8.26
C LEU A 53 3.18 -4.08 9.48
N LYS A 54 2.71 -5.16 10.14
CA LYS A 54 1.93 -5.09 11.39
C LYS A 54 2.71 -4.48 12.56
N TYR A 55 4.03 -4.45 12.46
CA TYR A 55 4.92 -3.91 13.48
C TYR A 55 5.48 -2.53 13.10
N LEU A 56 5.15 -2.02 11.91
CA LEU A 56 5.61 -0.72 11.42
C LEU A 56 4.49 0.31 11.54
N LYS A 57 4.66 1.25 12.46
CA LYS A 57 3.72 2.38 12.59
C LYS A 57 3.77 3.25 11.33
N GLN A 58 2.60 3.61 10.83
CA GLN A 58 2.45 4.47 9.65
C GLN A 58 3.25 5.78 9.81
N LEU A 59 3.04 6.43 10.95
CA LEU A 59 3.60 7.73 11.30
C LEU A 59 4.85 7.63 12.18
N GLY A 60 5.61 6.54 12.09
CA GLY A 60 6.88 6.40 12.79
C GLY A 60 6.76 6.60 14.31
N VAL A 61 7.43 7.63 14.83
CA VAL A 61 7.43 7.99 16.26
C VAL A 61 6.41 9.07 16.62
N SER A 62 5.58 9.53 15.67
CA SER A 62 4.57 10.57 15.92
C SER A 62 3.58 10.19 17.03
N ASN A 63 3.46 8.91 17.35
CA ASN A 63 2.65 8.43 18.47
C ASN A 63 3.15 8.89 19.86
N ALA A 64 4.36 9.44 19.96
CA ALA A 64 4.86 10.11 21.16
C ALA A 64 4.16 11.45 21.44
N VAL A 65 3.65 12.10 20.39
CA VAL A 65 2.92 13.39 20.46
C VAL A 65 1.43 13.15 20.25
N PHE A 66 1.08 12.42 19.20
CA PHE A 66 -0.28 12.04 18.84
C PHE A 66 -0.58 10.63 19.35
N GLY A 67 -0.94 10.49 20.62
CA GLY A 67 -1.06 9.18 21.30
C GLY A 67 -1.96 8.12 20.63
N THR A 68 -2.89 8.54 19.76
CA THR A 68 -3.80 7.71 18.96
C THR A 68 -3.24 7.27 17.60
N ALA A 69 -2.11 7.83 17.15
CA ALA A 69 -1.41 7.49 15.90
C ALA A 69 -0.71 6.12 15.97
N ARG A 70 -1.49 5.05 16.15
CA ARG A 70 -1.00 3.68 16.38
C ARG A 70 -1.20 2.75 15.18
N HIS A 71 -1.87 3.23 14.15
CA HIS A 71 -2.11 2.48 12.92
C HIS A 71 -0.81 2.13 12.21
N THR A 72 -0.87 1.04 11.47
CA THR A 72 0.31 0.40 10.89
C THR A 72 0.31 0.49 9.37
N ARG A 73 1.49 0.30 8.77
CA ARG A 73 1.63 0.17 7.31
C ARG A 73 0.83 -1.02 6.76
N TYR A 74 0.57 -2.04 7.60
CA TYR A 74 -0.28 -3.17 7.23
C TYR A 74 -1.72 -2.74 6.98
N ASP A 75 -2.30 -1.95 7.89
CA ASP A 75 -3.66 -1.46 7.77
C ASP A 75 -3.80 -0.56 6.53
N HIS A 76 -2.83 0.33 6.34
CA HIS A 76 -2.74 1.20 5.17
C HIS A 76 -2.64 0.42 3.85
N SER A 77 -1.74 -0.57 3.76
CA SER A 77 -1.54 -1.38 2.56
C SER A 77 -2.80 -2.15 2.16
N LEU A 78 -3.55 -2.70 3.13
CA LEU A 78 -4.83 -3.35 2.87
C LEU A 78 -5.92 -2.36 2.44
N GLY A 79 -5.95 -1.18 3.05
CA GLY A 79 -6.89 -0.12 2.69
C GLY A 79 -6.65 0.43 1.28
N ALA A 80 -5.39 0.70 0.91
CA ALA A 80 -5.00 1.09 -0.46
C ALA A 80 -5.38 0.01 -1.48
N CYS A 81 -5.14 -1.27 -1.16
CA CYS A 81 -5.58 -2.40 -1.99
C CYS A 81 -7.10 -2.43 -2.18
N TYR A 82 -7.86 -2.28 -1.09
CA TYR A 82 -9.33 -2.21 -1.13
C TYR A 82 -9.82 -1.04 -2.01
N LEU A 83 -9.24 0.15 -1.84
CA LEU A 83 -9.57 1.33 -2.63
C LEU A 83 -9.25 1.13 -4.12
N SER A 84 -8.16 0.43 -4.46
CA SER A 84 -7.82 0.11 -5.85
C SER A 84 -8.88 -0.78 -6.51
N GLY A 85 -9.38 -1.81 -5.82
CA GLY A 85 -10.47 -2.65 -6.30
C GLY A 85 -11.74 -1.84 -6.53
N ARG A 86 -12.10 -0.97 -5.56
CA ARG A 86 -13.25 -0.06 -5.64
C ARG A 86 -13.17 0.90 -6.83
N LEU A 87 -11.99 1.46 -7.09
CA LEU A 87 -11.74 2.35 -8.21
C LEU A 87 -11.88 1.62 -9.55
N LEU A 88 -11.30 0.42 -9.67
CA LEU A 88 -11.45 -0.43 -10.86
C LEU A 88 -12.91 -0.79 -11.13
N ASP A 89 -13.67 -1.15 -10.09
CA ASP A 89 -15.10 -1.44 -10.21
C ASP A 89 -15.89 -0.22 -10.70
N ALA A 90 -15.55 0.98 -10.22
CA ALA A 90 -16.20 2.21 -10.66
C ALA A 90 -15.88 2.54 -12.13
N VAL A 91 -14.61 2.41 -12.54
CA VAL A 91 -14.18 2.59 -13.94
C VAL A 91 -14.91 1.60 -14.87
N ASN A 92 -15.01 0.33 -14.48
CA ASN A 92 -15.63 -0.73 -15.27
C ASN A 92 -17.13 -0.53 -15.55
N LYS A 93 -17.82 0.35 -14.80
CA LYS A 93 -19.22 0.72 -15.11
C LYS A 93 -19.37 1.41 -16.47
N THR A 94 -18.29 2.01 -16.98
CA THR A 94 -18.33 2.81 -18.22
C THR A 94 -17.22 2.47 -19.21
N LEU A 95 -16.17 1.77 -18.79
CA LEU A 95 -15.06 1.38 -19.65
C LEU A 95 -15.45 0.20 -20.55
N ASN A 96 -15.12 0.30 -21.85
CA ASN A 96 -15.29 -0.78 -22.81
C ASN A 96 -14.06 -0.85 -23.75
N PRO A 97 -13.34 -1.99 -23.83
CA PRO A 97 -13.53 -3.21 -23.03
C PRO A 97 -13.15 -3.01 -21.56
N PRO A 98 -13.80 -3.70 -20.61
CA PRO A 98 -13.52 -3.55 -19.18
C PRO A 98 -12.07 -3.96 -18.83
N VAL A 99 -11.64 -3.57 -17.64
CA VAL A 99 -10.39 -4.05 -17.03
C VAL A 99 -10.46 -5.56 -16.91
N THR A 100 -9.44 -6.24 -17.41
CA THR A 100 -9.29 -7.69 -17.34
C THR A 100 -8.94 -8.15 -15.93
N GLU A 101 -9.18 -9.41 -15.61
CA GLU A 101 -8.82 -9.97 -14.30
C GLU A 101 -7.30 -9.93 -14.04
N ASP A 102 -6.47 -10.05 -15.08
CA ASP A 102 -5.01 -9.92 -14.96
C ASP A 102 -4.59 -8.48 -14.66
N GLU A 103 -5.18 -7.48 -15.32
CA GLU A 103 -4.94 -6.06 -15.03
C GLU A 103 -5.39 -5.72 -13.60
N ARG A 104 -6.57 -6.19 -13.19
CA ARG A 104 -7.09 -6.04 -11.83
C ARG A 104 -6.13 -6.62 -10.81
N LYS A 105 -5.68 -7.87 -11.04
CA LYS A 105 -4.70 -8.55 -10.17
C LYS A 105 -3.42 -7.72 -10.04
N CYS A 106 -2.86 -7.23 -11.14
CA CYS A 106 -1.63 -6.43 -11.11
C CYS A 106 -1.79 -5.14 -10.32
N VAL A 107 -2.87 -4.38 -10.55
CA VAL A 107 -3.12 -3.12 -9.84
C VAL A 107 -3.36 -3.35 -8.34
N MET A 108 -4.16 -4.34 -7.98
CA MET A 108 -4.46 -4.62 -6.57
C MET A 108 -3.24 -5.14 -5.81
N LEU A 109 -2.40 -5.97 -6.44
CA LEU A 109 -1.14 -6.43 -5.85
C LEU A 109 -0.12 -5.29 -5.74
N ALA A 110 -0.03 -4.41 -6.74
CA ALA A 110 0.81 -3.21 -6.66
C ALA A 110 0.37 -2.30 -5.50
N ALA A 111 -0.94 -2.04 -5.36
CA ALA A 111 -1.48 -1.25 -4.26
C ALA A 111 -1.22 -1.89 -2.88
N ALA A 112 -1.34 -3.22 -2.75
CA ALA A 112 -1.00 -3.91 -1.51
C ALA A 112 0.49 -3.82 -1.19
N LEU A 113 1.36 -3.96 -2.20
CA LEU A 113 2.81 -4.10 -2.00
C LEU A 113 3.58 -2.78 -2.09
N HIS A 114 2.96 -1.65 -2.43
CA HIS A 114 3.69 -0.39 -2.69
C HIS A 114 4.54 0.08 -1.50
N ASP A 115 4.12 -0.26 -0.28
CA ASP A 115 4.74 0.14 0.97
C ASP A 115 5.51 -0.98 1.69
N ILE A 116 5.64 -2.17 1.06
CA ILE A 116 6.30 -3.33 1.66
C ILE A 116 7.79 -3.08 1.94
N GLY A 117 8.38 -2.06 1.31
CA GLY A 117 9.76 -1.63 1.47
C GLY A 117 10.05 -0.83 2.73
N HIS A 118 9.05 -0.30 3.45
CA HIS A 118 9.32 0.55 4.61
C HIS A 118 10.11 -0.17 5.71
N GLY A 119 11.09 0.55 6.27
CA GLY A 119 11.92 0.11 7.39
C GLY A 119 11.34 0.52 8.76
N PRO A 120 12.04 0.19 9.86
CA PRO A 120 11.70 0.61 11.21
C PRO A 120 11.42 2.11 11.31
N PHE A 121 10.30 2.48 11.93
CA PHE A 121 9.86 3.88 12.06
C PHE A 121 9.64 4.61 10.72
N SER A 122 9.34 3.88 9.65
CA SER A 122 8.96 4.42 8.33
C SER A 122 10.04 5.33 7.73
N HIS A 123 9.78 6.62 7.51
CA HIS A 123 10.74 7.54 6.88
C HIS A 123 11.99 7.83 7.73
N LEU A 124 11.93 7.57 9.04
CA LEU A 124 13.10 7.71 9.91
C LEU A 124 14.21 6.72 9.53
N TRP A 125 13.86 5.52 9.04
CA TRP A 125 14.83 4.53 8.58
C TRP A 125 15.75 5.06 7.48
N GLU A 126 15.20 5.81 6.53
CA GLU A 126 15.99 6.39 5.43
C GLU A 126 17.07 7.32 5.96
N LYS A 127 16.69 8.20 6.89
CA LYS A 127 17.61 9.13 7.56
C LYS A 127 18.72 8.38 8.28
N PHE A 128 18.36 7.29 8.98
CA PHE A 128 19.32 6.48 9.73
C PHE A 128 20.38 5.84 8.82
N VAL A 129 19.96 5.17 7.73
CA VAL A 129 20.89 4.43 6.85
C VAL A 129 21.72 5.34 5.95
N GLU A 130 21.20 6.51 5.59
CA GLU A 130 21.92 7.53 4.82
C GLU A 130 23.18 8.02 5.56
N VAL A 131 23.12 8.15 6.89
CA VAL A 131 24.27 8.52 7.74
C VAL A 131 25.43 7.52 7.62
N TYR A 132 25.15 6.27 7.27
CA TYR A 132 26.17 5.23 7.08
C TYR A 132 26.53 5.00 5.60
N GLY A 133 26.18 5.93 4.72
CA GLY A 133 26.56 5.88 3.30
C GLY A 133 25.81 4.85 2.47
N ALA A 134 24.67 4.33 2.95
CA ALA A 134 23.81 3.43 2.18
C ALA A 134 22.71 4.24 1.49
N PRO A 135 22.68 4.32 0.14
CA PRO A 135 21.61 4.99 -0.60
C PRO A 135 20.37 4.10 -0.60
N TRP A 136 19.58 4.20 0.47
CA TRP A 136 18.36 3.41 0.66
C TRP A 136 17.13 4.28 0.46
N ARG A 137 16.13 3.72 -0.21
CA ARG A 137 14.81 4.32 -0.41
C ARG A 137 13.75 3.25 -0.25
N HIS A 138 12.65 3.58 0.41
CA HIS A 138 11.57 2.62 0.63
C HIS A 138 10.96 2.17 -0.69
N GLU A 139 10.85 3.06 -1.69
CA GLU A 139 10.28 2.72 -3.01
C GLU A 139 11.09 1.64 -3.72
N ARG A 140 12.43 1.77 -3.69
CA ARG A 140 13.33 0.73 -4.25
C ARG A 140 13.19 -0.59 -3.49
N SER A 141 13.19 -0.51 -2.17
CA SER A 141 13.06 -1.69 -1.31
C SER A 141 11.70 -2.37 -1.47
N SER A 142 10.64 -1.60 -1.73
CA SER A 142 9.30 -2.11 -2.01
C SER A 142 9.31 -2.96 -3.27
N VAL A 143 9.98 -2.52 -4.33
CA VAL A 143 10.11 -3.28 -5.58
C VAL A 143 10.89 -4.57 -5.36
N GLU A 144 12.04 -4.50 -4.68
CA GLU A 144 12.89 -5.68 -4.42
C GLU A 144 12.15 -6.73 -3.56
N LEU A 145 11.45 -6.30 -2.51
CA LEU A 145 10.67 -7.20 -1.65
C LEU A 145 9.39 -7.69 -2.33
N ALA A 146 8.71 -6.84 -3.10
CA ALA A 146 7.53 -7.24 -3.88
C ALA A 146 7.92 -8.33 -4.88
N GLN A 147 9.02 -8.16 -5.62
CA GLN A 147 9.57 -9.17 -6.52
C GLN A 147 9.81 -10.50 -5.78
N CYS A 148 10.51 -10.47 -4.63
CA CYS A 148 10.77 -11.66 -3.80
C CYS A 148 9.49 -12.37 -3.32
N VAL A 149 8.43 -11.62 -2.98
CA VAL A 149 7.13 -12.20 -2.61
C VAL A 149 6.45 -12.81 -3.82
N LEU A 150 6.40 -12.10 -4.94
CA LEU A 150 5.69 -12.51 -6.14
C LEU A 150 6.36 -13.70 -6.84
N ASP A 151 7.68 -13.78 -6.84
CA ASP A 151 8.44 -14.90 -7.41
C ASP A 151 8.16 -16.25 -6.70
N ARG A 152 7.65 -16.21 -5.47
CA ARG A 152 7.23 -17.40 -4.70
C ARG A 152 5.79 -17.83 -4.98
N LEU A 153 5.02 -17.06 -5.76
CA LEU A 153 3.62 -17.37 -6.08
C LEU A 153 3.53 -18.13 -7.40
N GLU A 154 2.86 -19.29 -7.40
CA GLU A 154 2.71 -20.13 -8.60
C GLU A 154 1.85 -19.50 -9.70
N ASN A 155 0.95 -18.58 -9.34
CA ASN A 155 -0.09 -18.02 -10.24
C ASN A 155 0.17 -16.56 -10.67
N VAL A 156 1.43 -16.13 -10.69
CA VAL A 156 1.86 -14.81 -11.16
C VAL A 156 2.95 -14.96 -12.21
N SER A 157 2.66 -14.57 -13.45
CA SER A 157 3.61 -14.63 -14.56
C SER A 157 4.67 -13.53 -14.48
N VAL A 158 5.83 -13.76 -15.09
CA VAL A 158 6.93 -12.77 -15.18
C VAL A 158 6.45 -11.40 -15.71
N LYS A 159 5.52 -11.39 -16.67
CA LYS A 159 4.93 -10.15 -17.22
C LYS A 159 4.10 -9.41 -16.17
N GLN A 160 3.34 -10.14 -15.35
CA GLN A 160 2.55 -9.57 -14.26
C GLN A 160 3.47 -8.99 -13.18
N ILE A 161 4.54 -9.70 -12.82
CA ILE A 161 5.52 -9.20 -11.85
C ILE A 161 6.16 -7.89 -12.36
N ALA A 162 6.61 -7.87 -13.62
CA ALA A 162 7.17 -6.66 -14.23
C ALA A 162 6.19 -5.48 -14.18
N LEU A 163 4.91 -5.71 -14.49
CA LEU A 163 3.88 -4.67 -14.42
C LEU A 163 3.61 -4.21 -12.98
N ILE A 164 3.51 -5.14 -12.02
CA ILE A 164 3.31 -4.81 -10.60
C ILE A 164 4.45 -3.94 -10.08
N CYS A 165 5.70 -4.33 -10.34
CA CYS A 165 6.87 -3.56 -9.96
C CYS A 165 6.90 -2.17 -10.63
N ALA A 166 6.52 -2.07 -11.91
CA ALA A 166 6.48 -0.79 -12.60
C ALA A 166 5.35 0.13 -12.07
N LEU A 167 4.23 -0.44 -11.65
CA LEU A 167 3.14 0.32 -11.00
C LEU A 167 3.59 0.88 -9.65
N ILE A 168 4.33 0.11 -8.86
CA ILE A 168 4.90 0.55 -7.57
C ILE A 168 5.90 1.70 -7.80
N ARG A 169 6.75 1.61 -8.82
CA ARG A 169 7.72 2.67 -9.16
C ARG A 169 7.10 3.92 -9.78
N GLY A 170 5.88 3.83 -10.29
CA GLY A 170 5.26 4.90 -11.08
C GLY A 170 5.79 5.02 -12.51
N ASP A 171 6.40 3.96 -13.06
CA ASP A 171 6.98 3.94 -14.42
C ASP A 171 6.32 2.90 -15.35
N ALA A 172 5.11 2.45 -15.02
CA ALA A 172 4.33 1.48 -15.81
C ALA A 172 3.89 1.96 -17.20
N ALA A 173 4.08 3.26 -17.53
CA ALA A 173 3.63 3.83 -18.80
C ALA A 173 4.21 3.11 -20.02
N ASP A 174 5.45 2.61 -19.94
CA ASP A 174 6.11 1.92 -21.05
C ASP A 174 5.63 0.46 -21.24
N LEU A 175 4.97 -0.11 -20.23
CA LEU A 175 4.43 -1.48 -20.26
C LEU A 175 2.94 -1.52 -20.63
N LEU A 176 2.27 -0.37 -20.70
CA LEU A 176 0.85 -0.26 -20.92
C LEU A 176 0.55 0.30 -22.32
N THR A 177 -0.45 -0.28 -23.00
CA THR A 177 -0.97 0.30 -24.24
C THR A 177 -1.64 1.64 -23.97
N SER A 178 -1.80 2.46 -25.01
CA SER A 178 -2.35 3.82 -24.89
C SER A 178 -3.74 3.85 -24.26
N ASP A 179 -4.57 2.83 -24.52
CA ASP A 179 -5.91 2.67 -23.96
C ASP A 179 -5.93 2.16 -22.52
N ARG A 180 -4.77 1.72 -21.98
CA ARG A 180 -4.58 1.22 -20.61
C ARG A 180 -3.70 2.11 -19.72
N GLN A 181 -3.24 3.24 -20.23
CA GLN A 181 -2.39 4.20 -19.49
C GLN A 181 -3.01 4.66 -18.16
N PHE A 182 -4.34 4.67 -18.02
CA PHE A 182 -5.00 5.06 -16.78
C PHE A 182 -4.67 4.14 -15.59
N LEU A 183 -4.26 2.89 -15.82
CA LEU A 183 -3.87 1.95 -14.76
C LEU A 183 -2.62 2.43 -14.02
N ALA A 184 -1.69 3.11 -14.71
CA ALA A 184 -0.47 3.66 -14.10
C ALA A 184 -0.76 4.69 -13.01
N HIS A 185 -1.90 5.39 -13.09
CA HIS A 185 -2.25 6.47 -12.17
C HIS A 185 -3.01 6.00 -10.92
N ILE A 186 -3.40 4.73 -10.86
CA ILE A 186 -4.23 4.22 -9.75
C ILE A 186 -3.44 4.16 -8.45
N VAL A 187 -2.20 3.65 -8.51
CA VAL A 187 -1.33 3.46 -7.33
C VAL A 187 -0.42 4.67 -7.11
N SER A 188 0.05 5.31 -8.18
CA SER A 188 0.98 6.43 -8.12
C SER A 188 0.53 7.58 -9.03
N SER A 189 -0.05 8.64 -8.45
CA SER A 189 -0.40 9.91 -9.12
C SER A 189 -0.73 10.99 -8.09
N ASP A 190 -1.13 12.21 -8.50
CA ASP A 190 -1.57 13.22 -7.53
C ASP A 190 -2.91 12.87 -6.85
N VAL A 191 -3.72 12.02 -7.49
CA VAL A 191 -4.98 11.50 -6.96
C VAL A 191 -5.00 9.98 -7.11
N ASP A 192 -4.27 9.31 -6.22
CA ASP A 192 -4.15 7.86 -6.17
C ASP A 192 -4.80 7.26 -4.92
N VAL A 193 -4.83 5.93 -4.88
CA VAL A 193 -5.40 5.17 -3.77
C VAL A 193 -4.53 5.21 -2.52
N ASP A 194 -3.22 5.43 -2.66
CA ASP A 194 -2.29 5.64 -1.56
C ASP A 194 -2.66 6.92 -0.79
N ARG A 195 -2.66 8.09 -1.46
CA ARG A 195 -3.06 9.37 -0.86
C ARG A 195 -4.47 9.33 -0.31
N CYS A 196 -5.39 8.71 -1.03
CA CYS A 196 -6.76 8.58 -0.57
C CYS A 196 -6.87 7.74 0.72
N ASP A 197 -6.07 6.68 0.88
CA ASP A 197 -6.05 5.90 2.12
C ASP A 197 -5.37 6.68 3.25
N TYR A 198 -4.09 7.04 3.09
CA TYR A 198 -3.33 7.56 4.22
C TYR A 198 -3.93 8.86 4.74
N LEU A 199 -4.44 9.75 3.89
CA LEU A 199 -5.06 11.00 4.37
C LEU A 199 -6.35 10.73 5.14
N GLN A 200 -7.16 9.76 4.69
CA GLN A 200 -8.38 9.38 5.38
C GLN A 200 -8.09 8.67 6.70
N ARG A 201 -7.09 7.79 6.71
CA ARG A 201 -6.67 6.98 7.85
C ARG A 201 -5.97 7.83 8.90
N ASP A 202 -5.09 8.73 8.49
CA ASP A 202 -4.42 9.66 9.39
C ASP A 202 -5.44 10.62 10.01
N ALA A 203 -6.42 11.10 9.25
CA ALA A 203 -7.52 11.92 9.79
C ALA A 203 -8.33 11.18 10.86
N HIS A 204 -8.55 9.88 10.67
CA HIS A 204 -9.25 9.05 11.65
C HIS A 204 -8.41 8.85 12.93
N HIS A 205 -7.10 8.63 12.81
CA HIS A 205 -6.24 8.31 13.95
C HIS A 205 -5.63 9.55 14.62
N VAL A 206 -5.61 10.70 13.96
CA VAL A 206 -5.08 11.97 14.47
C VAL A 206 -6.17 13.06 14.36
N PRO A 207 -7.21 12.98 15.21
CA PRO A 207 -8.32 13.91 15.15
C PRO A 207 -7.86 15.36 15.39
N GLY A 208 -8.53 16.30 14.72
CA GLY A 208 -8.26 17.73 14.86
C GLY A 208 -7.23 18.30 13.87
N VAL A 209 -6.52 17.46 13.10
CA VAL A 209 -5.66 17.93 12.00
C VAL A 209 -6.52 18.33 10.80
N ILE A 210 -7.40 17.44 10.36
CA ILE A 210 -8.44 17.72 9.36
C ILE A 210 -9.73 16.98 9.72
N GLU A 211 -10.83 17.46 9.16
CA GLU A 211 -12.11 16.75 9.12
C GLU A 211 -12.62 16.82 7.68
N PRO A 212 -12.42 15.76 6.86
CA PRO A 212 -12.86 15.76 5.48
C PRO A 212 -14.38 15.96 5.39
N SER A 213 -14.87 16.80 4.47
CA SER A 213 -16.31 17.07 4.32
C SER A 213 -17.13 15.80 4.05
N ARG A 214 -16.49 14.80 3.44
CA ARG A 214 -16.96 13.44 3.26
C ARG A 214 -15.76 12.53 2.98
N PRO A 215 -15.92 11.19 3.04
CA PRO A 215 -14.82 10.27 2.79
C PRO A 215 -14.18 10.48 1.41
N PHE A 216 -12.85 10.64 1.35
CA PHE A 216 -12.13 10.92 0.09
C PHE A 216 -12.45 9.88 -1.00
N ARG A 217 -12.59 8.60 -0.62
CA ARG A 217 -12.94 7.50 -1.52
C ARG A 217 -14.21 7.73 -2.36
N GLN A 218 -15.11 8.62 -1.94
CA GLN A 218 -16.34 8.91 -2.69
C GLN A 218 -16.08 9.56 -4.05
N MET A 219 -14.93 10.22 -4.26
CA MET A 219 -14.57 10.73 -5.59
C MET A 219 -14.40 9.61 -6.64
N PHE A 220 -14.13 8.39 -6.19
CA PHE A 220 -14.01 7.23 -7.08
C PHE A 220 -15.37 6.75 -7.59
N ASP A 221 -16.49 7.01 -6.89
CA ASP A 221 -17.78 6.44 -7.25
C ASP A 221 -18.32 6.92 -8.62
N ARG A 222 -17.81 8.05 -9.13
CA ARG A 222 -18.19 8.68 -10.42
C ARG A 222 -17.04 8.83 -11.40
N VAL A 223 -15.89 8.23 -11.12
CA VAL A 223 -14.71 8.29 -11.98
C VAL A 223 -14.98 7.60 -13.32
N ARG A 224 -14.37 8.10 -14.38
CA ARG A 224 -14.42 7.52 -15.73
C ARG A 224 -13.04 7.50 -16.35
N VAL A 225 -12.89 6.72 -17.42
CA VAL A 225 -11.71 6.78 -18.28
C VAL A 225 -12.05 7.61 -19.51
N VAL A 226 -11.20 8.58 -19.82
CA VAL A 226 -11.30 9.44 -21.01
C VAL A 226 -9.99 9.41 -21.77
N THR A 227 -10.05 9.64 -23.09
CA THR A 227 -8.84 9.76 -23.91
C THR A 227 -8.41 11.21 -23.98
N VAL A 228 -7.19 11.51 -23.54
CA VAL A 228 -6.55 12.84 -23.63
C VAL A 228 -5.22 12.67 -24.33
N GLU A 229 -4.99 13.43 -25.40
CA GLU A 229 -3.75 13.35 -26.19
C GLU A 229 -3.42 11.91 -26.66
N GLY A 230 -4.46 11.14 -27.01
CA GLY A 230 -4.33 9.76 -27.46
C GLY A 230 -4.03 8.73 -26.37
N LYS A 231 -4.00 9.14 -25.08
CA LYS A 231 -3.80 8.24 -23.93
C LYS A 231 -5.03 8.22 -23.02
N ALA A 232 -5.40 7.05 -22.52
CA ALA A 232 -6.44 6.89 -21.53
C ALA A 232 -6.00 7.46 -20.18
N ARG A 233 -6.84 8.28 -19.55
CA ARG A 233 -6.62 8.90 -18.23
C ARG A 233 -7.86 8.78 -17.36
N LEU A 234 -7.67 8.72 -16.04
CA LEU A 234 -8.75 8.86 -15.07
C LEU A 234 -9.30 10.28 -15.10
N ALA A 235 -10.62 10.43 -15.15
CA ALA A 235 -11.33 11.69 -15.03
C ALA A 235 -12.33 11.64 -13.89
N TYR A 236 -12.21 12.58 -12.97
CA TYR A 236 -13.11 12.77 -11.84
C TYR A 236 -14.26 13.68 -12.26
N HIS A 237 -15.46 13.40 -11.74
CA HIS A 237 -16.63 14.20 -12.05
C HIS A 237 -16.47 15.62 -11.48
N TRP A 238 -16.93 16.65 -12.20
CA TRP A 238 -16.75 18.05 -11.79
C TRP A 238 -17.28 18.36 -10.38
N GLN A 239 -18.40 17.74 -9.98
CA GLN A 239 -18.94 17.90 -8.62
C GLN A 239 -18.05 17.30 -7.51
N ASP A 240 -17.06 16.46 -7.86
CA ASP A 240 -16.05 15.93 -6.94
C ASP A 240 -14.81 16.83 -6.84
N TYR A 241 -14.69 17.88 -7.67
CA TYR A 241 -13.57 18.83 -7.61
C TYR A 241 -13.31 19.40 -6.20
N PRO A 242 -14.32 19.80 -5.40
CA PRO A 242 -14.08 20.26 -4.03
C PRO A 242 -13.41 19.20 -3.14
N LEU A 243 -13.71 17.91 -3.35
CA LEU A 243 -13.12 16.82 -2.57
C LEU A 243 -11.67 16.55 -2.99
N VAL A 244 -11.36 16.65 -4.29
CA VAL A 244 -9.98 16.60 -4.79
C VAL A 244 -9.16 17.75 -4.24
N TYR A 245 -9.73 18.97 -4.22
CA TYR A 245 -9.10 20.13 -3.62
C TYR A 245 -8.89 19.97 -2.10
N GLU A 246 -9.90 19.48 -1.37
CA GLU A 246 -9.75 19.15 0.05
C GLU A 246 -8.64 18.14 0.31
N MET A 247 -8.48 17.13 -0.55
CA MET A 247 -7.41 16.14 -0.42
C MET A 247 -6.01 16.78 -0.54
N ALA A 248 -5.84 17.73 -1.47
CA ALA A 248 -4.60 18.49 -1.59
C ALA A 248 -4.33 19.37 -0.35
N CYS A 249 -5.36 20.06 0.15
CA CYS A 249 -5.27 20.84 1.38
C CYS A 249 -4.99 19.96 2.60
N ALA A 250 -5.60 18.78 2.67
CA ALA A 250 -5.42 17.80 3.73
C ALA A 250 -3.96 17.34 3.82
N ARG A 251 -3.35 17.04 2.68
CA ARG A 251 -1.92 16.72 2.60
C ARG A 251 -1.07 17.85 3.18
N GLN A 252 -1.31 19.09 2.77
CA GLN A 252 -0.57 20.25 3.29
C GLN A 252 -0.77 20.43 4.80
N ALA A 253 -2.00 20.25 5.30
CA ALA A 253 -2.32 20.35 6.72
C ALA A 253 -1.58 19.30 7.54
N PHE A 254 -1.57 18.04 7.08
CA PHE A 254 -0.84 16.96 7.75
C PHE A 254 0.67 17.18 7.77
N HIS A 255 1.26 17.62 6.65
CA HIS A 255 2.68 17.96 6.63
C HIS A 255 3.00 19.03 7.68
N ARG A 256 2.22 20.12 7.74
CA ARG A 256 2.53 21.24 8.65
C ARG A 256 2.21 20.97 10.12
N ARG A 257 1.16 20.19 10.41
CA ARG A 257 0.57 20.08 11.76
C ARG A 257 0.79 18.72 12.42
N CYS A 258 1.31 17.74 11.70
CA CYS A 258 1.54 16.41 12.23
C CYS A 258 2.92 15.87 11.85
N TYR A 259 3.21 15.71 10.55
CA TYR A 259 4.45 15.07 10.11
C TYR A 259 5.69 15.92 10.40
N GLN A 260 5.56 17.24 10.34
CA GLN A 260 6.64 18.20 10.65
C GLN A 260 6.38 18.96 11.94
N ASP A 261 5.54 18.43 12.83
CA ASP A 261 5.37 18.99 14.16
C ASP A 261 6.71 18.99 14.91
N VAL A 262 7.00 20.06 15.64
CA VAL A 262 8.32 20.26 16.27
C VAL A 262 8.61 19.23 17.35
N GLU A 263 7.59 18.76 18.07
CA GLU A 263 7.75 17.72 19.10
C GLU A 263 7.96 16.36 18.44
N VAL A 264 7.29 16.10 17.31
CA VAL A 264 7.51 14.89 16.51
C VAL A 264 8.93 14.85 15.96
N LEU A 265 9.40 15.96 15.38
CA LEU A 265 10.77 16.06 14.87
C LEU A 265 11.80 15.90 15.99
N GLY A 266 11.54 16.45 17.18
CA GLY A 266 12.36 16.21 18.37
C GLY A 266 12.43 14.73 18.74
N ALA A 267 11.28 14.05 18.78
CA ALA A 267 11.21 12.61 19.05
C ALA A 267 11.91 11.76 17.96
N GLU A 268 11.84 12.16 16.69
CA GLU A 268 12.59 11.51 15.60
C GLU A 268 14.10 11.61 15.82
N LEU A 269 14.61 12.79 16.15
CA LEU A 269 16.04 12.99 16.42
C LEU A 269 16.51 12.15 17.62
N MET A 270 15.73 12.12 18.71
CA MET A 270 16.05 11.28 19.87
C MET A 270 16.08 9.79 19.51
N MET A 271 15.14 9.33 18.67
CA MET A 271 15.13 7.93 18.22
C MET A 271 16.31 7.62 17.31
N LEU A 272 16.71 8.54 16.43
CA LEU A 272 17.93 8.39 15.62
C LEU A 272 19.17 8.26 16.52
N ASP A 273 19.30 9.10 17.54
CA ASP A 273 20.40 9.01 18.51
C ASP A 273 20.44 7.62 19.18
N VAL A 274 19.28 7.12 19.64
CA VAL A 274 19.17 5.78 20.23
C VAL A 274 19.61 4.70 19.23
N MET A 275 19.19 4.78 17.98
CA MET A 275 19.59 3.82 16.94
C MET A 275 21.09 3.88 16.65
N HIS A 276 21.69 5.08 16.61
CA HIS A 276 23.13 5.26 16.41
C HIS A 276 23.93 4.71 17.59
N GLU A 277 23.50 4.97 18.83
CA GLU A 277 24.16 4.43 20.02
C GLU A 277 24.04 2.91 20.12
N ALA A 278 22.90 2.33 19.76
CA ALA A 278 22.74 0.88 19.68
C ALA A 278 23.75 0.25 18.69
N GLU A 279 23.91 0.86 17.51
CA GLU A 279 24.87 0.41 16.50
C GLU A 279 26.33 0.53 16.97
N ARG A 280 26.67 1.63 17.66
CA ARG A 280 27.98 1.82 18.30
C ARG A 280 28.26 0.80 19.39
N ALA A 281 27.23 0.41 20.16
CA ALA A 281 27.29 -0.61 21.20
C ALA A 281 27.36 -2.05 20.65
N GLY A 282 27.31 -2.24 19.32
CA GLY A 282 27.47 -3.53 18.66
C GLY A 282 26.16 -4.20 18.24
N PHE A 283 25.00 -3.55 18.43
CA PHE A 283 23.75 -4.02 17.83
C PHE A 283 23.78 -3.72 16.32
N ARG A 284 23.93 -4.76 15.50
CA ARG A 284 23.96 -4.58 14.03
C ARG A 284 22.55 -4.56 13.47
N PHE A 285 22.13 -3.39 12.99
CA PHE A 285 21.00 -3.32 12.08
C PHE A 285 21.41 -3.95 10.73
N THR A 286 20.79 -5.05 10.33
CA THR A 286 20.94 -5.60 8.97
C THR A 286 20.31 -4.62 7.99
N ARG A 287 21.16 -4.05 7.13
CA ARG A 287 20.83 -3.02 6.13
C ARG A 287 20.99 -3.58 4.74
#